data_AF-A0A8H9XWW9-F1
#
_entry.id   AF-A0A8H9XWW9-F1
#
_cell.length_a   1.000
_cell.length_b   1.000
_cell.length_c   1.000
_cell.angle_alpha   90.00
_cell.angle_beta   90.00
_cell.angle_gamma   90.00
#
_symmetry.space_group_name_H-M   'P 1'
#
loop_
_entity.id
_entity.type
_entity.pdbx_description
1 polymer ?
#
loop_
_entity_poly.entity_id
_entity_poly.type
_entity_poly.pdbx_seq_one_letter_code
_entity_poly.pdbx_strand_id
1 'polypeptide(L)'
;LMLAFDMGGPVNKVAYAFMLICVAQGVYTVVAIAAVGICIPPLGMGLATLIGRKNFSAEERETGKAALVMGCVGVTEGAIPFAAADPLRVIPSIMVGSVCGA
;
A
#
# COMPACT_ATOMS: atom_id res chain seq x y z
N LEU A 1 6.68 -6.78 1.54
CA LEU A 1 7.70 -5.71 1.64
C LEU A 1 7.95 -5.01 0.29
N MET A 2 8.41 -5.70 -0.76
CA MET A 2 8.74 -5.05 -2.05
C MET A 2 7.54 -4.34 -2.73
N LEU A 3 6.35 -4.94 -2.70
CA LEU A 3 5.13 -4.36 -3.30
C LEU A 3 4.69 -3.04 -2.65
N ALA A 4 5.10 -2.78 -1.41
CA ALA A 4 4.73 -1.60 -0.65
C ALA A 4 5.82 -0.51 -0.66
N PHE A 5 6.98 -0.77 -1.27
CA PHE A 5 8.16 0.09 -1.13
C PHE A 5 8.02 1.42 -1.88
N ASP A 6 7.56 1.37 -3.13
CA ASP A 6 7.50 2.53 -4.03
C ASP A 6 6.11 2.76 -4.65
N MET A 7 5.07 2.16 -4.06
CA MET A 7 3.65 2.42 -4.35
C MET A 7 3.31 2.50 -5.85
N GLY A 8 3.80 1.54 -6.64
CA GLY A 8 3.59 1.51 -8.10
C GLY A 8 4.87 1.68 -8.93
N GLY A 9 5.99 1.97 -8.28
CA GLY A 9 7.30 2.13 -8.93
C GLY A 9 7.95 0.83 -9.44
N PRO A 10 9.22 0.92 -9.88
CA PRO A 10 9.94 -0.21 -10.47
C PRO A 10 10.03 -1.45 -9.57
N VAL A 11 10.24 -1.27 -8.26
CA VAL A 11 10.38 -2.38 -7.31
C VAL A 11 9.05 -3.12 -7.15
N ASN A 12 7.95 -2.37 -7.00
CA ASN A 12 6.61 -2.96 -6.98
C ASN A 12 6.31 -3.71 -8.28
N LYS A 13 6.63 -3.15 -9.46
CA LYS A 13 6.36 -3.81 -10.74
C LYS A 13 7.17 -5.09 -10.95
N VAL A 14 8.44 -5.12 -10.52
CA VAL A 14 9.26 -6.34 -10.56
C VAL A 14 8.67 -7.40 -9.63
N ALA A 15 8.26 -7.03 -8.42
CA ALA A 15 7.63 -7.97 -7.48
C ALA A 15 6.28 -8.50 -8.01
N TYR A 16 5.48 -7.66 -8.65
CA TYR A 16 4.23 -8.05 -9.28
C TYR A 16 4.46 -9.01 -10.46
N ALA A 17 5.44 -8.74 -11.32
CA ALA A 17 5.80 -9.63 -12.42
C ALA A 17 6.29 -11.00 -11.91
N PHE A 18 7.08 -11.02 -10.84
CA PHE A 18 7.50 -12.26 -10.19
C PHE A 18 6.29 -13.07 -9.67
N MET A 19 5.33 -12.39 -9.04
CA MET A 19 4.08 -13.04 -8.61
C MET A 19 3.34 -13.67 -9.79
N LEU A 20 3.18 -12.96 -10.91
CA LEU A 20 2.54 -13.51 -12.11
C LEU A 20 3.25 -14.77 -12.65
N ILE A 21 4.58 -14.79 -12.61
CA ILE A 21 5.37 -15.97 -13.00
C ILE A 21 5.07 -17.14 -12.06
N CYS A 22 5.02 -16.93 -10.75
CA CYS A 22 4.66 -17.96 -9.78
C CYS A 22 3.28 -18.57 -10.07
N VAL A 23 2.29 -17.74 -10.42
CA VAL A 23 0.94 -18.22 -10.83
C VAL A 23 1.02 -19.12 -12.05
N ALA A 24 1.77 -18.70 -13.07
CA ALA A 24 1.95 -19.48 -14.29
C ALA A 24 2.64 -20.84 -14.03
N GLN A 25 3.39 -20.96 -12.93
CA GLN A 25 4.04 -22.20 -12.49
C GLN A 25 3.19 -23.01 -11.48
N GLY A 26 1.94 -22.60 -11.21
CA GLY A 26 1.04 -23.29 -10.28
C GLY A 26 1.27 -22.96 -8.79
N VAL A 27 2.10 -21.96 -8.48
CA VAL A 27 2.38 -21.52 -7.11
C VAL A 27 1.45 -20.36 -6.74
N TYR A 28 0.23 -20.68 -6.30
CA TYR A 28 -0.81 -19.68 -6.05
C TYR A 28 -0.72 -18.97 -4.69
N THR A 29 0.03 -19.52 -3.74
CA THR A 29 0.19 -18.94 -2.39
C THR A 29 0.75 -17.52 -2.43
N VAL A 30 1.60 -17.22 -3.41
CA VAL A 30 2.22 -15.91 -3.61
C VAL A 30 1.20 -14.84 -4.03
N VAL A 31 0.11 -15.21 -4.69
CA VAL A 31 -0.92 -14.27 -5.16
C VAL A 31 -1.68 -13.66 -4.01
N ALA A 32 -2.11 -14.49 -3.07
CA ALA A 32 -2.89 -14.02 -1.92
C ALA A 32 -2.07 -13.03 -1.08
N ILE A 33 -0.81 -13.36 -0.82
CA ILE A 33 0.15 -12.50 -0.10
C ILE A 33 0.35 -11.19 -0.86
N ALA A 34 0.54 -11.25 -2.19
CA ALA A 34 0.74 -10.07 -3.01
C ALA A 34 -0.49 -9.15 -3.03
N ALA A 35 -1.68 -9.71 -3.18
CA ALA A 35 -2.93 -8.96 -3.19
C ALA A 35 -3.14 -8.21 -1.86
N VAL A 36 -2.88 -8.87 -0.73
CA VAL A 36 -2.97 -8.22 0.59
C VAL A 36 -1.91 -7.13 0.73
N GLY A 37 -0.66 -7.41 0.33
CA GLY A 37 0.44 -6.46 0.41
C GLY A 37 0.21 -5.16 -0.36
N ILE A 38 -0.50 -5.22 -1.49
CA ILE A 38 -0.90 -4.09 -2.34
C ILE A 38 -1.98 -3.22 -1.68
N CYS A 39 -2.94 -3.83 -1.00
CA CYS A 39 -4.04 -3.10 -0.38
C CYS A 39 -3.63 -2.35 0.90
N ILE A 40 -2.62 -2.85 1.61
CA ILE A 40 -2.24 -2.33 2.94
C ILE A 40 -1.79 -0.86 2.93
N PRO A 41 -0.90 -0.38 2.04
CA PRO A 41 -0.46 1.01 2.07
C PRO A 41 -1.60 2.04 1.98
N PRO A 42 -2.48 2.01 0.97
CA PRO A 42 -3.58 2.98 0.85
C PRO A 42 -4.65 2.79 1.94
N LEU A 43 -4.98 1.55 2.34
CA LEU A 43 -5.92 1.31 3.43
C LEU A 43 -5.39 1.81 4.78
N GLY A 44 -4.11 1.55 5.06
CA GLY A 44 -3.44 1.98 6.28
C GLY A 44 -3.42 3.50 6.41
N MET A 45 -3.05 4.21 5.34
CA MET A 45 -3.08 5.68 5.33
C MET A 45 -4.50 6.23 5.45
N GLY A 46 -5.45 5.65 4.72
CA GLY A 46 -6.85 6.00 4.81
C GLY A 46 -7.40 5.86 6.23
N LEU A 47 -7.15 4.72 6.88
CA LEU A 47 -7.55 4.47 8.28
C LEU A 47 -6.82 5.39 9.27
N ALA A 48 -5.54 5.66 9.05
CA ALA A 48 -4.77 6.58 9.89
C ALA A 48 -5.40 7.99 9.91
N THR A 49 -5.92 8.46 8.77
CA THR A 49 -6.57 9.79 8.70
C THR A 49 -7.91 9.84 9.44
N LEU A 50 -8.60 8.70 9.58
CA LEU A 50 -9.84 8.60 10.35
C LEU A 50 -9.59 8.51 11.85
N ILE A 51 -8.67 7.62 12.27
CA ILE A 51 -8.38 7.36 13.69
C ILE A 51 -7.55 8.49 14.29
N GLY A 52 -6.51 8.90 13.58
CA GLY A 52 -5.54 9.92 14.00
C GLY A 52 -5.87 11.32 13.49
N ARG A 53 -7.15 11.63 13.24
CA ARG A 53 -7.61 12.83 12.52
C ARG A 53 -6.83 14.12 12.84
N LYS A 54 -6.54 14.39 14.12
CA LYS A 54 -5.81 15.58 14.59
C LYS A 54 -4.37 15.71 14.06
N ASN A 55 -3.75 14.62 13.63
CA ASN A 55 -2.38 14.57 13.10
C ASN A 55 -2.32 14.88 11.59
N PHE A 56 -3.47 14.98 10.92
CA PHE A 56 -3.58 15.18 9.47
C PHE A 56 -4.27 16.50 9.16
N SER A 57 -3.81 17.16 8.11
CA SER A 57 -4.42 18.36 7.52
C SER A 57 -5.82 18.07 6.94
N ALA A 58 -6.56 19.12 6.59
CA ALA A 58 -7.86 18.97 5.95
C ALA A 58 -7.75 18.26 4.60
N GLU A 59 -6.70 18.58 3.82
CA GLU A 59 -6.43 17.99 2.52
C GLU A 59 -6.08 16.49 2.64
N GLU A 60 -5.17 16.13 3.54
CA GLU A 60 -4.78 14.72 3.78
C GLU A 60 -5.97 13.86 4.23
N ARG A 61 -6.95 14.42 4.95
CA ARG A 61 -8.16 13.69 5.33
C ARG A 61 -9.08 13.43 4.15
N GLU A 62 -9.19 14.36 3.19
CA GLU A 62 -9.94 14.12 1.96
C GLU A 62 -9.23 13.09 1.08
N THR A 63 -7.91 13.22 0.93
CA THR A 63 -7.08 12.22 0.24
C THR A 63 -7.20 10.85 0.91
N GLY A 64 -7.32 10.80 2.25
CA GLY A 64 -7.49 9.56 3.01
C GLY A 64 -8.76 8.80 2.67
N LYS A 65 -9.87 9.50 2.38
CA LYS A 65 -11.10 8.85 1.90
C LYS A 65 -10.90 8.21 0.53
N ALA A 66 -10.22 8.91 -0.38
CA ALA A 66 -9.88 8.36 -1.68
C ALA A 66 -8.93 7.15 -1.56
N ALA A 67 -7.96 7.22 -0.65
CA ALA A 67 -7.02 6.14 -0.36
C ALA A 67 -7.73 4.88 0.15
N LEU A 68 -8.77 5.00 1.00
CA LEU A 68 -9.56 3.83 1.41
C LEU A 68 -10.20 3.12 0.21
N VAL A 69 -10.81 3.87 -0.71
CA VAL A 69 -11.45 3.30 -1.89
C VAL A 69 -10.42 2.65 -2.80
N MET A 70 -9.30 3.34 -3.06
CA MET A 70 -8.19 2.80 -3.86
C MET A 70 -7.63 1.52 -3.26
N GLY A 71 -7.48 1.45 -1.95
CA GLY A 71 -7.03 0.26 -1.25
C GLY A 71 -7.99 -0.93 -1.36
N CYS A 72 -9.29 -0.69 -1.32
CA CYS A 72 -10.29 -1.76 -1.52
C CYS A 72 -10.24 -2.39 -2.91
N VAL A 73 -9.78 -1.66 -3.93
CA VAL A 73 -9.66 -2.16 -5.31
C VAL A 73 -8.23 -2.51 -5.72
N GLY A 74 -7.29 -2.51 -4.75
CA GLY A 74 -5.91 -2.94 -4.99
C GLY A 74 -5.03 -1.91 -5.71
N VAL A 75 -5.26 -0.62 -5.49
CA VAL A 75 -4.44 0.47 -6.04
C VAL A 75 -3.52 1.03 -4.96
N THR A 76 -2.25 0.66 -5.01
CA THR A 76 -1.21 1.03 -4.01
C THR A 76 -0.93 2.54 -3.97
N GLU A 77 -1.14 3.20 -5.09
CA GLU A 77 -0.80 4.58 -5.41
C GLU A 77 -1.54 5.58 -4.52
N GLY A 78 -2.65 5.16 -3.91
CA GLY A 78 -3.39 5.98 -2.95
C GLY A 78 -2.57 6.41 -1.73
N ALA A 79 -1.44 5.76 -1.46
CA ALA A 79 -0.50 6.16 -0.41
C ALA A 79 0.54 7.20 -0.85
N ILE A 80 0.70 7.48 -2.15
CA ILE A 80 1.73 8.42 -2.69
C ILE A 80 1.64 9.81 -2.06
N PRO A 81 0.46 10.45 -1.94
CA PRO A 81 0.39 11.82 -1.40
C PRO A 81 0.90 11.90 0.04
N PHE A 82 0.64 10.86 0.85
CA PHE A 82 1.12 10.78 2.22
C PHE A 82 2.62 10.53 2.30
N ALA A 83 3.14 9.63 1.46
CA ALA A 83 4.58 9.38 1.38
C ALA A 83 5.36 10.58 0.84
N ALA A 84 4.75 11.38 -0.03
CA ALA A 84 5.34 12.63 -0.49
C ALA A 84 5.42 13.69 0.64
N ALA A 85 4.42 13.70 1.54
CA ALA A 85 4.37 14.64 2.67
C ALA A 85 5.33 14.26 3.81
N ASP A 86 5.41 12.98 4.18
CA ASP A 86 6.30 12.48 5.25
C ASP A 86 6.92 11.11 4.88
N PRO A 87 7.90 11.08 3.95
CA PRO A 87 8.43 9.82 3.40
C PRO A 87 9.12 8.97 4.46
N LEU A 88 9.81 9.60 5.40
CA LEU A 88 10.61 8.92 6.43
C LEU A 88 9.74 8.17 7.44
N ARG A 89 8.50 8.62 7.67
CA ARG A 89 7.55 7.90 8.54
C ARG A 89 6.64 6.98 7.75
N VAL A 90 6.11 7.45 6.62
CA VAL A 90 5.10 6.72 5.86
C VAL A 90 5.68 5.47 5.23
N ILE A 91 6.78 5.56 4.47
CA ILE A 91 7.33 4.41 3.72
C ILE A 91 7.71 3.26 4.65
N PRO A 92 8.47 3.47 5.74
CA PRO A 92 8.75 2.38 6.68
C PRO A 92 7.49 1.82 7.34
N SER A 93 6.52 2.67 7.70
CA SER A 93 5.28 2.23 8.34
C SER A 93 4.43 1.33 7.44
N ILE A 94 4.25 1.69 6.17
CA ILE A 94 3.49 0.88 5.20
C ILE A 94 4.23 -0.41 4.86
N MET A 95 5.57 -0.38 4.79
CA MET A 95 6.36 -1.60 4.54
C MET A 95 6.23 -2.60 5.69
N VAL A 96 6.34 -2.13 6.94
CA VAL A 96 6.17 -2.98 8.12
C VAL A 96 4.72 -3.46 8.23
N GLY A 97 3.74 -2.57 8.02
CA GLY A 97 2.34 -2.94 7.97
C GLY A 97 2.06 -4.03 6.95
N SER A 98 2.62 -3.92 5.73
CA SER A 98 2.48 -4.90 4.66
C SER A 98 3.20 -6.23 4.95
N VAL A 99 4.17 -6.27 5.86
CA VAL A 99 4.78 -7.53 6.32
C VAL A 99 3.93 -8.18 7.41
N CYS A 100 3.33 -7.38 8.30
CA CYS A 100 2.49 -7.93 9.36
C CYS A 100 1.14 -8.43 8.86
N GLY A 101 0.59 -7.81 7.82
CA GLY A 101 -0.75 -8.14 7.31
C GLY A 101 -0.78 -9.20 6.21
N ALA A 102 0.33 -9.43 5.50
CA ALA A 102 0.43 -10.36 4.37
C ALA A 102 1.25 -11.60 4.74
#